data_AF-A0A1C6GPL7-F1
#
_entry.id   AF-A0A1C6GPL7-F1
#
_cell.length_a   1.000
_cell.length_b   1.000
_cell.length_c   1.000
_cell.angle_alpha   90.00
_cell.angle_beta   90.00
_cell.angle_gamma   90.00
#
_symmetry.space_group_name_H-M   'P 1'
#
loop_
_entity.id
_entity.type
_entity.pdbx_description
1 polymer ?
#
loop_
_entity_poly.entity_id
_entity_poly.type
_entity_poly.pdbx_seq_one_letter_code
_entity_poly.pdbx_strand_id
1 'polypeptide(L)'
;MLDGAVIASMPLPIAGLMSNRDGHWVEEQAEEIYAAGHEALGIHEDVDVVMTLCFMSLPVIPQIKLLDTGLFDVDAFDFMNIEAD
;
A
#
# COMPACT_ATOMS: atom_id res chain seq x y z
N MET A 1 10.19 -4.84 2.38
CA MET A 1 11.28 -5.83 2.26
C MET A 1 12.47 -5.10 1.68
N LEU A 2 13.68 -5.34 2.19
CA LEU A 2 14.93 -4.79 1.67
C LEU A 2 15.92 -5.94 1.55
N ASP A 3 16.58 -6.08 0.40
CA ASP A 3 17.56 -7.14 0.11
C ASP A 3 17.08 -8.57 0.43
N GLY A 4 15.79 -8.83 0.16
CA GLY A 4 15.20 -10.15 0.40
C GLY A 4 14.80 -10.41 1.87
N ALA A 5 14.90 -9.42 2.76
CA ALA A 5 14.49 -9.55 4.16
C ALA A 5 13.27 -8.67 4.50
N VAL A 6 12.37 -9.20 5.34
CA VAL A 6 11.28 -8.42 5.93
C VAL A 6 11.85 -7.53 7.02
N ILE A 7 11.70 -6.22 6.87
CA ILE A 7 12.27 -5.21 7.78
C ILE A 7 11.25 -4.69 8.80
N ALA A 8 9.95 -4.77 8.50
CA ALA A 8 8.84 -4.46 9.39
C ALA A 8 7.58 -5.19 8.88
N SER A 9 6.68 -5.59 9.77
CA SER A 9 5.39 -6.21 9.40
C SER A 9 4.40 -6.14 10.57
N MET A 10 3.14 -5.85 10.28
CA MET A 10 2.05 -5.92 11.25
C MET A 10 0.95 -6.86 10.74
N PRO A 11 0.66 -7.98 11.43
CA PRO A 11 -0.44 -8.86 11.05
C PRO A 11 -1.81 -8.21 11.33
N LEU A 12 -2.73 -8.31 10.36
CA LEU A 12 -4.14 -7.89 10.47
C LEU A 12 -5.08 -9.09 10.29
N PRO A 13 -5.19 -9.98 11.29
CA PRO A 13 -5.88 -11.28 11.16
C PRO A 13 -7.39 -11.16 10.90
N ILE A 14 -8.02 -10.02 11.20
CA ILE A 14 -9.45 -9.84 10.98
C ILE A 14 -9.65 -9.19 9.60
N ALA A 15 -10.00 -10.02 8.61
CA ALA A 15 -10.28 -9.63 7.23
C ALA A 15 -9.14 -8.86 6.51
N GLY A 16 -7.92 -8.89 7.04
CA GLY A 16 -6.82 -8.06 6.52
C GLY A 16 -6.95 -6.58 6.87
N LEU A 17 -7.90 -6.21 7.74
CA LEU A 17 -8.23 -4.82 8.06
C LEU A 17 -7.97 -4.46 9.52
N MET A 18 -8.14 -5.40 10.45
CA MET A 18 -8.05 -5.13 11.89
C MET A 18 -7.17 -6.14 12.60
N SER A 19 -6.51 -5.65 13.66
CA SER A 19 -5.83 -6.48 14.66
C SER A 19 -6.80 -6.87 15.78
N ASN A 20 -6.56 -8.02 16.40
CA ASN A 20 -7.22 -8.45 17.63
C ASN A 20 -6.40 -8.12 18.90
N ARG A 21 -5.32 -7.34 18.75
CA ARG A 21 -4.47 -6.81 19.83
C ARG A 21 -5.01 -5.47 20.32
N ASP A 22 -4.45 -4.97 21.41
CA ASP A 22 -4.77 -3.65 21.94
C ASP A 22 -4.18 -2.51 21.09
N GLY A 23 -4.68 -1.30 21.32
CA GLY A 23 -4.32 -0.11 20.54
C GLY A 23 -2.85 0.30 20.67
N HIS A 24 -2.23 0.09 21.84
CA HIS A 24 -0.82 0.44 22.03
C HIS A 24 0.09 -0.45 21.20
N TRP A 25 -0.20 -1.75 21.18
CA TRP A 25 0.52 -2.66 20.29
C TRP A 25 0.36 -2.29 18.81
N VAL A 26 -0.84 -1.86 18.39
CA VAL A 26 -1.06 -1.43 16.99
C VAL A 26 -0.29 -0.15 16.68
N GLU A 27 -0.26 0.81 17.59
CA GLU A 27 0.49 2.06 17.47
C GLU A 27 1.99 1.77 17.31
N GLU A 28 2.59 0.98 18.20
CA GLU A 28 4.01 0.61 18.14
C GLU A 28 4.38 -0.08 16.82
N GLN A 29 3.55 -1.02 16.37
CA GLN A 29 3.79 -1.73 15.11
C GLN A 29 3.60 -0.83 13.87
N ALA A 30 2.67 0.13 13.94
CA ALA A 30 2.52 1.12 12.88
C ALA A 30 3.76 2.02 12.83
N GLU A 31 4.25 2.53 13.97
CA GLU A 31 5.46 3.35 14.05
C GLU A 31 6.68 2.63 13.43
N GLU A 32 6.86 1.33 13.71
CA GLU A 32 7.93 0.52 13.10
C GLU A 32 7.82 0.45 11.57
N ILE A 33 6.60 0.33 11.02
CA ILE A 33 6.36 0.31 9.58
C ILE A 33 6.70 1.67 8.94
N TYR A 34 6.25 2.77 9.55
CA TYR A 34 6.54 4.12 9.04
C TYR A 34 8.03 4.42 9.10
N ALA A 35 8.70 4.10 10.21
CA ALA A 35 10.15 4.25 10.36
C ALA A 35 10.90 3.44 9.29
N ALA A 36 10.53 2.18 9.06
CA ALA A 36 11.12 1.38 8.00
C ALA A 36 10.90 1.99 6.60
N GLY A 37 9.73 2.58 6.34
CA GLY A 37 9.43 3.28 5.10
C GLY A 37 10.31 4.50 4.86
N HIS A 38 10.45 5.36 5.86
CA HIS A 38 11.24 6.59 5.73
C HIS A 38 12.74 6.33 5.80
N GLU A 39 13.21 5.56 6.77
CA GLU A 39 14.63 5.42 7.08
C GLU A 39 15.32 4.36 6.21
N ALA A 40 14.67 3.21 5.99
CA ALA A 40 15.29 2.10 5.28
C ALA A 40 14.94 2.08 3.78
N LEU A 41 13.72 2.49 3.41
CA LEU A 41 13.28 2.54 2.01
C LEU A 41 13.42 3.94 1.38
N GLY A 42 13.71 4.98 2.17
CA GLY A 42 13.95 6.33 1.67
C GLY A 42 12.70 7.05 1.17
N ILE A 43 11.51 6.68 1.66
CA ILE A 43 10.26 7.39 1.35
C ILE A 43 10.31 8.78 1.98
N HIS A 44 10.01 9.83 1.19
CA HIS A 44 10.04 11.21 1.66
C HIS A 44 9.07 11.44 2.84
N GLU A 45 9.44 12.32 3.78
CA GLU A 45 8.66 12.59 5.01
C GLU A 45 7.25 13.15 4.73
N ASP A 46 7.08 13.89 3.64
CA ASP A 46 5.76 14.40 3.21
C ASP A 46 4.84 13.33 2.61
N VAL A 47 5.33 12.10 2.40
CA VAL A 47 4.54 11.00 1.82
C VAL A 47 4.11 10.06 2.93
N ASP A 48 2.79 9.88 3.07
CA ASP A 48 2.25 8.88 3.97
C ASP A 48 2.51 7.47 3.40
N VAL A 49 3.34 6.69 4.12
CA VAL A 49 3.85 5.37 3.71
C VAL A 49 2.72 4.38 3.42
N VAL A 50 1.66 4.37 4.23
CA VAL A 50 0.61 3.35 4.16
C VAL A 50 -0.59 3.86 3.35
N MET A 51 -1.06 5.06 3.64
CA MET A 51 -2.25 5.63 3.01
C MET A 51 -2.09 5.77 1.49
N THR A 52 -0.90 6.15 1.02
CA THR A 52 -0.62 6.26 -0.41
C THR A 52 -0.88 4.93 -1.15
N LEU A 53 -0.46 3.80 -0.54
CA LEU A 53 -0.69 2.48 -1.12
C LEU A 53 -2.18 2.08 -1.08
N CYS A 54 -2.89 2.44 -0.01
CA CYS A 54 -4.34 2.17 0.11
C CYS A 54 -5.17 2.82 -1.01
N PHE A 55 -4.76 3.98 -1.53
CA PHE A 55 -5.46 4.63 -2.64
C PHE A 55 -5.18 3.99 -4.01
N MET A 56 -4.10 3.23 -4.17
CA MET A 56 -3.76 2.64 -5.47
C MET A 56 -4.81 1.65 -5.95
N SER A 57 -5.43 0.88 -5.04
CA SER A 57 -6.41 -0.15 -5.36
C SER A 57 -7.83 0.37 -5.61
N LEU A 58 -8.12 1.65 -5.37
CA LEU A 58 -9.45 2.22 -5.56
C LEU A 58 -9.67 2.61 -7.04
N PRO A 59 -10.65 2.02 -7.77
CA PRO A 59 -10.88 2.27 -9.18
C PRO A 59 -11.70 3.54 -9.42
N VAL A 60 -11.25 4.68 -8.89
CA VAL A 60 -12.02 5.95 -8.97
C VAL A 60 -11.18 7.16 -9.39
N ILE A 61 -9.94 7.29 -8.92
CA ILE A 61 -8.99 8.37 -9.27
C ILE A 61 -7.56 7.88 -9.00
N PRO A 62 -6.52 8.12 -9.83
CA PRO A 62 -6.46 8.88 -11.09
C PRO A 62 -6.90 8.08 -12.33
N GLN A 63 -6.71 8.65 -13.53
CA GLN A 63 -7.17 8.14 -14.85
C GLN A 63 -6.74 6.70 -15.15
N ILE A 64 -5.52 6.30 -14.78
CA ILE A 64 -5.02 4.94 -14.99
C ILE A 64 -4.86 4.24 -13.65
N LYS A 65 -5.40 3.02 -13.54
CA LYS A 65 -5.42 2.22 -12.32
C LYS A 65 -4.93 0.81 -12.55
N LEU A 66 -4.06 0.35 -11.66
CA LEU A 66 -3.66 -1.06 -11.62
C LEU A 66 -4.56 -1.78 -10.62
N LEU A 67 -5.38 -2.69 -11.14
CA LEU A 67 -6.21 -3.59 -10.37
C LEU A 67 -5.63 -5.01 -10.42
N ASP A 68 -6.12 -5.89 -9.57
CA ASP A 68 -5.83 -7.33 -9.61
C ASP A 68 -6.22 -8.00 -10.94
N THR A 69 -7.14 -7.36 -11.67
CA THR A 69 -7.71 -7.79 -12.95
C THR A 69 -7.04 -7.17 -14.17
N GLY A 70 -6.10 -6.24 -13.99
CA GLY A 70 -5.34 -5.61 -15.07
C GLY A 70 -5.24 -4.08 -14.94
N LEU A 71 -4.81 -3.44 -16.03
CA LEU A 71 -4.73 -1.98 -16.14
C LEU A 71 -6.10 -1.44 -16.57
N PHE A 72 -6.67 -0.55 -15.78
CA PHE A 72 -8.01 0.00 -15.93
C PHE A 72 -7.94 1.51 -16.22
N ASP A 73 -8.59 1.93 -17.29
CA ASP A 73 -8.78 3.34 -17.64
C ASP A 73 -10.11 3.81 -17.04
N VAL A 74 -10.04 4.73 -16.08
CA VAL A 74 -11.20 5.28 -15.37
C VAL A 74 -12.02 6.20 -16.26
N ASP A 75 -11.40 6.91 -17.22
CA ASP A 75 -12.10 7.81 -18.13
C ASP A 75 -12.90 7.02 -19.18
N ALA A 76 -12.32 5.95 -19.72
CA ALA A 76 -13.00 5.02 -20.63
C ALA A 76 -13.94 4.04 -19.90
N PHE A 77 -13.72 3.85 -18.59
CA PHE A 77 -14.37 2.87 -17.75
C PHE A 77 -14.23 1.43 -18.28
N ASP A 78 -13.03 1.10 -18.77
CA ASP A 78 -12.70 -0.20 -19.37
C ASP A 78 -11.22 -0.58 -19.13
N PHE A 79 -10.87 -1.85 -19.34
CA PHE A 79 -9.50 -2.33 -19.25
C PHE A 79 -8.69 -1.99 -20.51
N MET A 80 -7.43 -1.62 -20.32
CA MET A 80 -6.49 -1.32 -21.39
C MET A 80 -5.40 -2.39 -21.51
N ASN A 81 -4.86 -2.56 -22.72
CA ASN A 81 -3.74 -3.48 -22.95
C ASN A 81 -2.47 -2.95 -22.25
N ILE A 82 -1.68 -3.87 -21.71
CA ILE A 82 -0.40 -3.60 -21.03
C ILE A 82 0.80 -3.62 -21.97
N GLU A 83 0.64 -4.15 -23.17
CA GLU A 83 1.69 -4.18 -24.19
C GLU A 83 1.79 -2.81 -24.88
N ALA A 84 3.02 -2.30 -24.99
CA ALA A 84 3.33 -1.18 -25.87
C ALA A 84 3.69 -1.72 -27.26
N ASP A 85 3.16 -1.11 -28.31
CA ASP A 85 3.50 -1.42 -29.72
C ASP A 85 4.99 -1.14 -30.03
#